data_AF-A0A4W6BJW0-F1
#
_entry.id   AF-A0A4W6BJW0-F1
#
_cell.length_a   1.000
_cell.length_b   1.000
_cell.length_c   1.000
_cell.angle_alpha   90.00
_cell.angle_beta   90.00
_cell.angle_gamma   90.00
#
_symmetry.space_group_name_H-M   'P 1'
#
loop_
_entity.id
_entity.type
_entity.pdbx_description
1 polymer ?
#
loop_
_entity_poly.entity_id
_entity_poly.type
_entity_poly.pdbx_seq_one_letter_code
_entity_poly.pdbx_strand_id
1 'polypeptide(L)'
;MWWMLFPRWIWFLACVSVWMELQVGVLPQITYSHAGICPNDMNPNLWVDAMSTCTRECETDQECETFEKCCQNVCGNRSCVAARYVDGKKGPVGMPKEASCASFMCTQQGSECDIWDGQPVCKCRDRCEREPHFTCASDGMTYYNKCYMDAEACSKGITLSVVTCRFHLTWPNTSPSLPQVTTLRPTTVPLQATIPPSQPPVAVSSPVHQTVKEGNTASFLCDVIGRPRPEITWEKQLPEGMERVIMRPNHVRGNMVVTNIGQLVIYNAHPHDSGVYTCMAKNPSGSVKVSHPLTVLPTVPPKTPEPKNITRCLPDECLKPPDSPEDCGSELEKVSWYYEPKTNNCFSFTHCHSNNNSQHARKVFETYEDCMQCCGPELSGPCGLPSLQGPCKAYEPRWAYSSALRQCQSFIYGGCEGNENNFESKEACEEMCPYPKNQHCKSCKPRGKMVTSFCRSDFVILGRMTELTEEKDSGHALVTVEEILKDEKMGLRFFGKEPLEVTFLNMDWNCPCPNITGAAAEGQVIIMGNVNDGMAVLQPESYVGASSPRRVRKLREVISKNTCDILKAITNSPQ
;
A
#
# COMPACT_ATOMS: atom_id res chain seq x y z
N MET A 1 -12.43 -115.74 -4.94
CA MET A 1 -12.69 -115.60 -3.49
C MET A 1 -12.50 -114.14 -3.12
N TRP A 2 -13.41 -113.60 -2.28
CA TRP A 2 -13.42 -112.26 -1.64
C TRP A 2 -13.32 -111.02 -2.57
N TRP A 3 -14.22 -110.03 -2.56
CA TRP A 3 -14.88 -109.23 -1.49
C TRP A 3 -13.99 -108.20 -0.79
N MET A 4 -14.59 -107.04 -0.46
CA MET A 4 -14.01 -105.81 0.14
C MET A 4 -13.25 -104.96 -0.90
N LEU A 5 -13.52 -103.67 -1.20
CA LEU A 5 -14.44 -102.64 -0.67
C LEU A 5 -14.90 -101.78 -1.89
N PHE A 6 -16.19 -101.60 -2.24
CA PHE A 6 -17.22 -100.70 -1.66
C PHE A 6 -16.79 -99.23 -1.37
N PRO A 7 -17.66 -98.22 -1.60
CA PRO A 7 -18.57 -98.00 -2.74
C PRO A 7 -18.66 -96.51 -3.19
N ARG A 8 -19.28 -96.22 -4.36
CA ARG A 8 -20.22 -95.07 -4.64
C ARG A 8 -20.42 -94.78 -6.15
N TRP A 9 -21.04 -95.71 -6.88
CA TRP A 9 -21.57 -95.46 -8.24
C TRP A 9 -23.11 -95.28 -8.24
N ILE A 10 -23.64 -94.70 -7.15
CA ILE A 10 -25.09 -94.41 -6.95
C ILE A 10 -25.34 -92.89 -6.87
N TRP A 11 -24.38 -92.08 -7.33
CA TRP A 11 -24.52 -90.61 -7.48
C TRP A 11 -24.45 -90.12 -8.93
N PHE A 12 -24.23 -91.02 -9.90
CA PHE A 12 -24.00 -90.65 -11.31
C PHE A 12 -25.27 -90.48 -12.16
N LEU A 13 -26.46 -90.74 -11.61
CA LEU A 13 -27.75 -90.57 -12.31
C LEU A 13 -28.66 -89.49 -11.70
N ALA A 14 -28.19 -88.75 -10.69
CA ALA A 14 -28.89 -87.60 -10.11
C ALA A 14 -28.33 -86.23 -10.60
N CYS A 15 -27.18 -86.21 -11.27
CA CYS A 15 -26.55 -84.96 -11.76
C CYS A 15 -26.91 -84.58 -13.20
N VAL A 16 -27.70 -85.38 -13.92
CA VAL A 16 -28.05 -85.10 -15.34
C VAL A 16 -29.38 -84.32 -15.47
N SER A 17 -30.15 -84.18 -14.39
CA SER A 17 -31.44 -83.46 -14.36
C SER A 17 -31.44 -82.21 -13.47
N VAL A 18 -30.27 -81.68 -13.11
CA VAL A 18 -30.11 -80.39 -12.36
C VAL A 18 -29.20 -79.40 -13.12
N TRP A 19 -28.71 -79.79 -14.30
CA TRP A 19 -27.80 -78.99 -15.14
C TRP A 19 -28.40 -78.65 -16.52
N MET A 20 -29.72 -78.48 -16.59
CA MET A 20 -30.41 -78.09 -17.83
C MET A 20 -31.59 -77.12 -17.66
N GLU A 21 -31.60 -76.34 -16.58
CA GLU A 21 -32.30 -75.05 -16.53
C GLU A 21 -31.33 -73.98 -16.01
N LEU A 22 -31.46 -72.75 -16.52
CA LEU A 22 -30.51 -71.63 -16.35
C LEU A 22 -29.08 -71.84 -16.90
N GLN A 23 -28.98 -72.27 -18.16
CA GLN A 23 -28.03 -71.61 -19.07
C GLN A 23 -28.59 -70.25 -19.56
N VAL A 24 -28.84 -69.34 -18.61
CA VAL A 24 -28.62 -67.91 -18.86
C VAL A 24 -27.32 -67.58 -18.16
N GLY A 25 -26.23 -67.95 -18.82
CA GLY A 25 -24.92 -67.42 -18.48
C GLY A 25 -24.97 -65.92 -18.74
N VAL A 26 -25.28 -65.15 -17.71
CA VAL A 26 -25.00 -63.71 -17.69
C VAL A 26 -23.50 -63.62 -17.93
N LEU A 27 -23.13 -63.22 -19.15
CA LEU A 27 -21.77 -62.78 -19.46
C LEU A 27 -21.35 -61.84 -18.34
N PRO A 28 -20.18 -62.03 -17.71
CA PRO A 28 -19.69 -61.03 -16.77
C PRO A 28 -19.71 -59.70 -17.53
N GLN A 29 -20.47 -58.73 -17.02
CA GLN A 29 -20.46 -57.40 -17.62
C GLN A 29 -19.00 -56.98 -17.69
N ILE A 30 -18.51 -56.79 -18.92
CA ILE A 30 -17.19 -56.21 -19.13
C ILE A 30 -17.37 -54.75 -18.71
N THR A 31 -17.16 -54.50 -17.42
CA THR A 31 -17.10 -53.16 -16.85
C THR A 31 -15.85 -52.51 -17.43
N TYR A 32 -16.01 -51.87 -18.58
CA TYR A 32 -15.04 -50.95 -19.14
C TYR A 32 -14.75 -49.87 -18.10
N SER A 33 -13.69 -50.06 -17.33
CA SER A 33 -13.11 -49.01 -16.50
C SER A 33 -12.28 -48.09 -17.40
N HIS A 34 -12.35 -46.79 -17.14
CA HIS A 34 -11.54 -45.84 -17.88
C HIS A 34 -10.05 -46.03 -17.58
N ALA A 35 -9.18 -45.53 -18.45
CA ALA A 35 -7.75 -45.67 -18.27
C ALA A 35 -7.23 -44.70 -17.19
N GLY A 36 -6.13 -45.07 -16.51
CA GLY A 36 -5.54 -44.30 -15.42
C GLY A 36 -5.93 -44.78 -14.01
N ILE A 37 -5.54 -44.00 -13.00
CA ILE A 37 -5.58 -44.32 -11.56
C ILE A 37 -6.15 -43.12 -10.78
N CYS A 38 -6.82 -43.37 -9.64
CA CYS A 38 -7.32 -42.29 -8.77
C CYS A 38 -6.17 -41.52 -8.09
N PRO A 39 -6.26 -40.19 -7.93
CA PRO A 39 -5.19 -39.39 -7.29
C PRO A 39 -4.79 -39.87 -5.89
N ASN A 40 -5.77 -40.29 -5.08
CA ASN A 40 -5.57 -40.80 -3.72
C ASN A 40 -4.80 -42.13 -3.68
N ASP A 41 -4.91 -42.96 -4.72
CA ASP A 41 -4.15 -44.22 -4.84
C ASP A 41 -2.68 -43.96 -5.20
N MET A 42 -2.39 -42.81 -5.86
CA MET A 42 -1.02 -42.36 -6.10
C MET A 42 -0.36 -41.74 -4.87
N ASN A 43 -1.13 -40.99 -4.07
CA ASN A 43 -0.68 -40.42 -2.80
C ASN A 43 -1.88 -40.15 -1.87
N PRO A 44 -1.95 -40.76 -0.68
CA PRO A 44 -3.12 -40.64 0.21
C PRO A 44 -3.35 -39.23 0.80
N ASN A 45 -2.40 -38.31 0.62
CA ASN A 45 -2.54 -36.91 1.02
C ASN A 45 -3.00 -35.99 -0.14
N LEU A 46 -3.21 -36.53 -1.36
CA LEU A 46 -3.35 -35.73 -2.58
C LEU A 46 -4.82 -35.52 -3.00
N TRP A 47 -5.56 -34.84 -2.13
CA TRP A 47 -6.96 -34.48 -2.34
C TRP A 47 -7.08 -33.19 -3.16
N VAL A 48 -7.88 -33.23 -4.23
CA VAL A 48 -8.21 -32.05 -5.04
C VAL A 48 -9.24 -31.19 -4.29
N ASP A 49 -9.10 -29.88 -4.38
CA ASP A 49 -9.79 -28.82 -3.65
C ASP A 49 -11.24 -29.17 -3.20
N ALA A 50 -11.43 -29.18 -1.88
CA ALA A 50 -12.59 -29.75 -1.20
C ALA A 50 -13.95 -29.06 -1.45
N MET A 51 -14.03 -28.03 -2.30
CA MET A 51 -15.29 -27.40 -2.71
C MET A 51 -15.93 -28.04 -3.95
N SER A 52 -15.18 -28.83 -4.74
CA SER A 52 -15.67 -29.42 -5.99
C SER A 52 -15.89 -30.93 -5.94
N THR A 53 -15.22 -31.64 -5.02
CA THR A 53 -15.11 -33.12 -5.03
C THR A 53 -16.30 -33.91 -4.46
N CYS A 54 -17.35 -33.24 -3.96
CA CYS A 54 -18.55 -33.90 -3.41
C CYS A 54 -19.87 -33.52 -4.12
N THR A 55 -19.82 -32.94 -5.32
CA THR A 55 -21.02 -32.50 -6.08
C THR A 55 -21.39 -33.40 -7.26
N ARG A 56 -20.52 -34.32 -7.69
CA ARG A 56 -20.74 -35.29 -8.77
C ARG A 56 -20.46 -36.71 -8.29
N GLU A 57 -21.40 -37.26 -7.53
CA GLU A 57 -21.34 -38.64 -7.05
C GLU A 57 -21.45 -39.65 -8.21
N CYS A 58 -20.88 -40.83 -8.01
CA CYS A 58 -20.91 -41.95 -8.95
C CYS A 58 -20.83 -43.28 -8.19
N GLU A 59 -21.33 -44.36 -8.78
CA GLU A 59 -21.12 -45.72 -8.29
C GLU A 59 -20.06 -46.47 -9.14
N THR A 60 -20.00 -46.19 -10.44
CA THR A 60 -19.10 -46.83 -11.41
C THR A 60 -18.32 -45.83 -12.28
N ASP A 61 -17.17 -46.25 -12.81
CA ASP A 61 -16.37 -45.43 -13.75
C ASP A 61 -17.17 -45.03 -15.02
N GLN A 62 -18.23 -45.77 -15.37
CA GLN A 62 -19.05 -45.57 -16.57
C GLN A 62 -20.01 -44.38 -16.46
N GLU A 63 -20.22 -43.83 -15.26
CA GLU A 63 -20.99 -42.61 -15.01
C GLU A 63 -20.14 -41.33 -15.13
N CYS A 64 -18.82 -41.49 -15.27
CA CYS A 64 -17.85 -40.41 -15.42
C CYS A 64 -17.43 -40.22 -16.88
N GLU A 65 -16.75 -39.13 -17.20
CA GLU A 65 -16.19 -38.95 -18.55
C GLU A 65 -15.04 -39.93 -18.81
N THR A 66 -14.71 -40.19 -20.08
CA THR A 66 -13.69 -41.21 -20.47
C THR A 66 -12.25 -40.94 -19.99
N PHE A 67 -11.99 -39.72 -19.48
CA PHE A 67 -10.74 -39.30 -18.85
C PHE A 67 -10.83 -39.18 -17.32
N GLU A 68 -11.98 -39.54 -16.73
CA GLU A 68 -12.31 -39.49 -15.31
C GLU A 68 -12.50 -40.91 -14.75
N LYS A 69 -12.35 -41.05 -13.42
CA LYS A 69 -12.63 -42.26 -12.66
C LYS A 69 -13.50 -41.98 -11.45
N CYS A 70 -14.23 -43.01 -11.02
CA CYS A 70 -15.10 -42.94 -9.86
C CYS A 70 -14.31 -43.19 -8.57
N CYS A 71 -13.74 -42.13 -8.00
CA CYS A 71 -12.77 -42.17 -6.91
C CYS A 71 -13.40 -41.78 -5.56
N GLN A 72 -12.91 -42.32 -4.44
CA GLN A 72 -13.42 -41.93 -3.13
C GLN A 72 -13.00 -40.49 -2.77
N ASN A 73 -13.96 -39.68 -2.32
CA ASN A 73 -13.82 -38.26 -1.99
C ASN A 73 -13.64 -38.03 -0.47
N VAL A 74 -13.30 -36.79 -0.08
CA VAL A 74 -13.11 -36.41 1.33
C VAL A 74 -14.38 -36.53 2.18
N CYS A 75 -15.56 -36.52 1.55
CA CYS A 75 -16.86 -36.69 2.20
C CYS A 75 -17.20 -38.17 2.48
N GLY A 76 -16.37 -39.13 2.03
CA GLY A 76 -16.53 -40.57 2.21
C GLY A 76 -17.24 -41.29 1.07
N ASN A 77 -17.94 -40.55 0.20
CA ASN A 77 -18.63 -41.08 -0.99
C ASN A 77 -17.68 -41.19 -2.19
N ARG A 78 -18.14 -41.76 -3.31
CA ARG A 78 -17.36 -41.78 -4.56
C ARG A 78 -17.82 -40.66 -5.49
N SER A 79 -16.90 -40.07 -6.25
CA SER A 79 -17.18 -38.99 -7.20
C SER A 79 -16.26 -39.06 -8.40
N CYS A 80 -16.69 -38.48 -9.52
CA CYS A 80 -15.91 -38.45 -10.75
C CYS A 80 -14.71 -37.49 -10.61
N VAL A 81 -13.50 -38.03 -10.79
CA VAL A 81 -12.23 -37.30 -10.65
C VAL A 81 -11.33 -37.62 -11.84
N ALA A 82 -10.66 -36.62 -12.41
CA ALA A 82 -9.74 -36.79 -13.53
C ALA A 82 -8.65 -37.84 -13.24
N ALA A 83 -8.54 -38.84 -14.11
CA ALA A 83 -7.65 -39.98 -13.93
C ALA A 83 -6.18 -39.59 -14.16
N ARG A 84 -5.28 -40.15 -13.33
CA ARG A 84 -3.83 -39.96 -13.47
C ARG A 84 -3.19 -41.13 -14.20
N TYR A 85 -2.18 -40.85 -15.02
CA TYR A 85 -1.47 -41.85 -15.81
C TYR A 85 -0.02 -41.95 -15.35
N VAL A 86 0.45 -43.16 -15.12
CA VAL A 86 1.84 -43.42 -14.73
C VAL A 86 2.70 -43.58 -15.99
N ASP A 87 3.58 -42.59 -16.20
CA ASP A 87 4.54 -42.43 -17.30
C ASP A 87 4.03 -42.21 -18.74
N GLY A 88 4.47 -41.08 -19.30
CA GLY A 88 4.07 -40.56 -20.62
C GLY A 88 4.73 -41.25 -21.82
N LYS A 89 4.61 -42.59 -21.94
CA LYS A 89 4.94 -43.28 -23.21
C LYS A 89 3.90 -44.34 -23.57
N LYS A 90 3.22 -44.10 -24.70
CA LYS A 90 2.17 -44.89 -25.40
C LYS A 90 0.74 -44.61 -24.92
N GLY A 91 0.14 -43.58 -25.50
CA GLY A 91 -1.31 -43.60 -25.76
C GLY A 91 -1.69 -44.68 -26.79
N PRO A 92 -2.98 -44.99 -26.98
CA PRO A 92 -3.43 -46.07 -27.86
C PRO A 92 -3.01 -45.88 -29.33
N VAL A 93 -2.87 -46.99 -30.05
CA VAL A 93 -2.48 -46.99 -31.46
C VAL A 93 -3.65 -46.49 -32.33
N GLY A 94 -3.48 -45.34 -32.97
CA GLY A 94 -4.24 -44.94 -34.15
C GLY A 94 -4.89 -43.55 -34.11
N MET A 95 -4.09 -42.49 -34.35
CA MET A 95 -4.57 -41.23 -34.96
C MET A 95 -3.41 -40.47 -35.66
N PRO A 96 -3.68 -39.49 -36.55
CA PRO A 96 -2.73 -39.03 -37.56
C PRO A 96 -1.58 -38.16 -37.02
N LYS A 97 -0.49 -38.09 -37.79
CA LYS A 97 0.82 -37.59 -37.35
C LYS A 97 0.99 -36.07 -37.24
N GLU A 98 0.01 -35.27 -37.64
CA GLU A 98 0.10 -33.81 -37.61
C GLU A 98 -1.23 -33.22 -37.12
N ALA A 99 -1.26 -32.76 -35.86
CA ALA A 99 -2.36 -31.93 -35.38
C ALA A 99 -2.30 -30.55 -36.03
N SER A 100 -3.47 -30.05 -36.45
CA SER A 100 -3.62 -28.74 -37.07
C SER A 100 -4.88 -28.08 -36.55
N CYS A 101 -4.75 -26.80 -36.17
CA CYS A 101 -5.89 -25.96 -35.77
C CYS A 101 -6.84 -25.59 -36.92
N ALA A 102 -6.54 -25.98 -38.17
CA ALA A 102 -7.31 -25.56 -39.35
C ALA A 102 -8.78 -26.05 -39.37
N SER A 103 -9.12 -27.09 -38.62
CA SER A 103 -10.49 -27.63 -38.50
C SER A 103 -10.99 -27.72 -37.05
N PHE A 104 -10.24 -27.22 -36.08
CA PHE A 104 -10.58 -27.30 -34.66
C PHE A 104 -11.18 -25.98 -34.17
N MET A 105 -12.49 -25.98 -33.93
CA MET A 105 -13.22 -24.78 -33.51
C MET A 105 -13.44 -24.77 -32.00
N CYS A 106 -12.92 -23.72 -31.35
CA CYS A 106 -13.15 -23.49 -29.94
C CYS A 106 -14.48 -22.78 -29.70
N THR A 107 -15.32 -23.36 -28.84
CA THR A 107 -16.68 -22.87 -28.54
C THR A 107 -16.72 -21.80 -27.45
N GLN A 108 -15.68 -21.72 -26.61
CA GLN A 108 -15.60 -20.76 -25.51
C GLN A 108 -15.23 -19.36 -26.02
N GLN A 109 -16.01 -18.34 -25.61
CA GLN A 109 -15.72 -16.94 -25.89
C GLN A 109 -14.30 -16.58 -25.43
N GLY A 110 -13.48 -15.99 -26.32
CA GLY A 110 -12.11 -15.56 -26.01
C GLY A 110 -11.04 -16.66 -25.99
N SER A 111 -11.39 -17.88 -26.41
CA SER A 111 -10.41 -18.95 -26.63
C SER A 111 -9.91 -18.98 -28.09
N GLU A 112 -8.65 -19.37 -28.25
CA GLU A 112 -7.97 -19.61 -29.52
C GLU A 112 -7.36 -21.02 -29.52
N CYS A 113 -7.21 -21.63 -30.71
CA CYS A 113 -6.60 -22.95 -30.83
C CYS A 113 -5.08 -22.84 -30.80
N ASP A 114 -4.45 -23.61 -29.92
CA ASP A 114 -3.00 -23.78 -29.80
C ASP A 114 -2.66 -25.28 -29.88
N ILE A 115 -1.46 -25.65 -30.30
CA ILE A 115 -1.06 -27.06 -30.48
C ILE A 115 -0.18 -27.50 -29.31
N TRP A 116 -0.75 -28.29 -28.41
CA TRP A 116 -0.05 -28.85 -27.25
C TRP A 116 0.17 -30.35 -27.40
N ASP A 117 1.43 -30.77 -27.26
CA ASP A 117 1.91 -32.15 -27.37
C ASP A 117 1.36 -32.94 -28.59
N GLY A 118 1.24 -32.25 -29.73
CA GLY A 118 0.72 -32.84 -30.97
C GLY A 118 -0.79 -33.04 -31.01
N GLN A 119 -1.56 -32.28 -30.22
CA GLN A 119 -3.02 -32.17 -30.30
C GLN A 119 -3.48 -30.70 -30.30
N PRO A 120 -4.57 -30.34 -30.99
CA PRO A 120 -5.14 -29.00 -30.91
C PRO A 120 -5.93 -28.83 -29.60
N VAL A 121 -5.67 -27.76 -28.85
CA VAL A 121 -6.27 -27.46 -27.56
C VAL A 121 -6.78 -26.02 -27.56
N CYS A 122 -7.96 -25.79 -26.99
CA CYS A 122 -8.49 -24.44 -26.82
C CYS A 122 -7.85 -23.79 -25.60
N LYS A 123 -7.13 -22.69 -25.82
CA LYS A 123 -6.51 -21.89 -24.77
C LYS A 123 -7.10 -20.48 -24.77
N CYS A 124 -7.26 -19.88 -23.59
CA CYS A 124 -7.64 -18.48 -23.49
C CYS A 124 -6.55 -17.54 -24.03
N ARG A 125 -6.95 -16.47 -24.71
CA ARG A 125 -6.02 -15.51 -25.31
C ARG A 125 -5.32 -14.68 -24.23
N ASP A 126 -4.02 -14.93 -24.04
CA ASP A 126 -3.19 -14.20 -23.06
C ASP A 126 -2.72 -12.81 -23.56
N ARG A 127 -2.85 -12.51 -24.85
CA ARG A 127 -2.31 -11.29 -25.47
C ARG A 127 -3.37 -10.57 -26.30
N CYS A 128 -3.75 -9.38 -25.85
CA CYS A 128 -4.63 -8.46 -26.55
C CYS A 128 -3.88 -7.21 -27.02
N GLU A 129 -4.42 -6.57 -28.06
CA GLU A 129 -3.83 -5.37 -28.66
C GLU A 129 -3.89 -4.16 -27.72
N ARG A 130 -2.97 -3.21 -27.94
CA ARG A 130 -2.78 -2.02 -27.07
C ARG A 130 -3.75 -0.87 -27.34
N GLU A 131 -4.64 -0.98 -28.31
CA GLU A 131 -5.59 0.09 -28.60
C GLU A 131 -6.70 0.17 -27.53
N PRO A 132 -6.91 1.34 -26.90
CA PRO A 132 -7.89 1.51 -25.83
C PRO A 132 -9.30 1.72 -26.40
N HIS A 133 -10.18 0.75 -26.20
CA HIS A 133 -11.59 0.86 -26.60
C HIS A 133 -12.49 0.25 -25.52
N PHE A 134 -12.68 0.99 -24.42
CA PHE A 134 -13.38 0.51 -23.22
C PHE A 134 -14.73 -0.12 -23.54
N THR A 135 -14.98 -1.29 -22.96
CA THR A 135 -16.13 -2.15 -23.27
C THR A 135 -16.81 -2.56 -21.97
N CYS A 136 -18.07 -2.18 -21.76
CA CYS A 136 -18.85 -2.64 -20.61
C CYS A 136 -19.50 -4.00 -20.89
N ALA A 137 -19.53 -4.87 -19.89
CA ALA A 137 -20.03 -6.23 -19.97
C ALA A 137 -21.29 -6.45 -19.12
N SER A 138 -22.00 -7.55 -19.41
CA SER A 138 -23.25 -7.95 -18.74
C SER A 138 -23.13 -8.25 -17.24
N ASP A 139 -21.92 -8.39 -16.72
CA ASP A 139 -21.61 -8.51 -15.29
C ASP A 139 -21.58 -7.15 -14.55
N GLY A 140 -21.70 -6.04 -15.30
CA GLY A 140 -21.61 -4.68 -14.77
C GLY A 140 -20.21 -4.09 -14.72
N MET A 141 -19.18 -4.83 -15.20
CA MET A 141 -17.79 -4.40 -15.21
C MET A 141 -17.40 -3.73 -16.53
N THR A 142 -16.32 -2.93 -16.50
CA THR A 142 -15.76 -2.27 -17.69
C THR A 142 -14.35 -2.80 -17.98
N TYR A 143 -14.13 -3.29 -19.19
CA TYR A 143 -12.89 -3.88 -19.67
C TYR A 143 -12.14 -2.92 -20.59
N TYR A 144 -10.81 -3.02 -20.63
CA TYR A 144 -9.93 -2.13 -21.39
C TYR A 144 -10.24 -2.10 -22.90
N ASN A 145 -10.52 -3.28 -23.46
CA ASN A 145 -11.14 -3.46 -24.77
C ASN A 145 -11.90 -4.81 -24.81
N LYS A 146 -12.65 -5.05 -25.89
CA LYS A 146 -13.43 -6.28 -26.06
C LYS A 146 -12.56 -7.55 -25.99
N CYS A 147 -11.32 -7.51 -26.48
CA CYS A 147 -10.40 -8.65 -26.40
C CYS A 147 -10.11 -9.03 -24.94
N TYR A 148 -9.83 -8.05 -24.07
CA TYR A 148 -9.66 -8.30 -22.64
C TYR A 148 -10.94 -8.79 -21.95
N MET A 149 -12.12 -8.31 -22.36
CA MET A 149 -13.41 -8.84 -21.90
C MET A 149 -13.58 -10.32 -22.28
N ASP A 150 -13.32 -10.67 -23.53
CA ASP A 150 -13.44 -12.03 -24.03
C ASP A 150 -12.42 -12.96 -23.35
N ALA A 151 -11.18 -12.53 -23.14
CA ALA A 151 -10.12 -13.31 -22.48
C ALA A 151 -10.43 -13.60 -20.99
N GLU A 152 -10.97 -12.62 -20.27
CA GLU A 152 -11.43 -12.80 -18.88
C GLU A 152 -12.70 -13.66 -18.78
N ALA A 153 -13.60 -13.57 -19.77
CA ALA A 153 -14.74 -14.48 -19.89
C ALA A 153 -14.25 -15.92 -20.11
N CYS A 154 -13.24 -16.11 -20.96
CA CYS A 154 -12.59 -17.40 -21.19
C CYS A 154 -11.97 -17.98 -19.91
N SER A 155 -11.11 -17.23 -19.23
CA SER A 155 -10.37 -17.73 -18.06
C SER A 155 -11.27 -18.11 -16.88
N LYS A 156 -12.46 -17.51 -16.80
CA LYS A 156 -13.50 -17.79 -15.81
C LYS A 156 -14.56 -18.80 -16.27
N GLY A 157 -14.50 -19.28 -17.52
CA GLY A 157 -15.47 -20.22 -18.08
C GLY A 157 -16.90 -19.66 -18.22
N ILE A 158 -17.04 -18.34 -18.37
CA ILE A 158 -18.33 -17.64 -18.48
C ILE A 158 -18.48 -16.98 -19.86
N THR A 159 -19.70 -16.56 -20.20
CA THR A 159 -19.97 -15.75 -21.40
C THR A 159 -20.43 -14.35 -21.00
N LEU A 160 -19.80 -13.33 -21.58
CA LEU A 160 -20.05 -11.92 -21.29
C LEU A 160 -20.51 -11.20 -22.56
N SER A 161 -21.72 -10.63 -22.55
CA SER A 161 -22.21 -9.81 -23.64
C SER A 161 -21.86 -8.34 -23.43
N VAL A 162 -21.56 -7.63 -24.52
CA VAL A 162 -21.31 -6.18 -24.46
C VAL A 162 -22.62 -5.46 -24.17
N VAL A 163 -22.63 -4.60 -23.16
CA VAL A 163 -23.78 -3.77 -22.77
C VAL A 163 -23.42 -2.30 -22.82
N THR A 164 -24.44 -1.44 -22.94
CA THR A 164 -24.24 0.02 -22.91
C THR A 164 -23.86 0.48 -21.49
N CYS A 165 -22.68 1.07 -21.34
CA CYS A 165 -22.23 1.68 -20.08
C CYS A 165 -23.24 2.70 -19.54
N ARG A 166 -23.65 2.59 -18.27
CA ARG A 166 -24.67 3.44 -17.65
C ARG A 166 -24.01 4.48 -16.73
N PHE A 167 -24.29 5.77 -16.97
CA PHE A 167 -23.81 6.87 -16.14
C PHE A 167 -24.88 7.30 -15.12
N HIS A 168 -24.49 7.53 -13.87
CA HIS A 168 -25.39 7.96 -12.78
C HIS A 168 -25.08 9.40 -12.34
N LEU A 169 -26.13 10.22 -12.21
CA LEU A 169 -26.09 11.67 -11.97
C LEU A 169 -27.28 12.02 -11.05
N THR A 170 -27.04 12.63 -9.88
CA THR A 170 -28.08 12.79 -8.83
C THR A 170 -28.25 14.24 -8.32
N TRP A 171 -29.47 14.75 -8.48
CA TRP A 171 -30.06 16.07 -8.08
C TRP A 171 -30.89 15.96 -6.75
N PRO A 172 -31.31 17.04 -6.03
CA PRO A 172 -32.46 17.96 -6.35
C PRO A 172 -32.32 19.44 -5.85
N ASN A 173 -33.33 20.36 -5.83
CA ASN A 173 -34.19 20.93 -6.91
C ASN A 173 -35.20 22.03 -6.39
N THR A 174 -35.01 23.34 -6.67
CA THR A 174 -36.05 24.42 -6.47
C THR A 174 -35.94 25.66 -7.41
N SER A 175 -36.87 25.77 -8.40
CA SER A 175 -37.64 26.94 -8.96
C SER A 175 -37.01 28.34 -9.21
N PRO A 176 -37.42 29.14 -10.25
CA PRO A 176 -38.79 29.31 -10.77
C PRO A 176 -38.97 29.29 -12.33
N SER A 177 -40.08 29.85 -12.86
CA SER A 177 -40.81 29.37 -14.05
C SER A 177 -40.90 30.27 -15.30
N LEU A 178 -40.93 29.60 -16.48
CA LEU A 178 -41.63 29.96 -17.76
C LEU A 178 -41.09 31.17 -18.60
N PRO A 179 -41.16 31.14 -19.96
CA PRO A 179 -42.36 30.85 -20.76
C PRO A 179 -42.23 29.78 -21.88
N GLN A 180 -43.34 29.57 -22.59
CA GLN A 180 -43.64 28.48 -23.52
C GLN A 180 -43.07 28.72 -24.94
N VAL A 181 -42.56 27.66 -25.59
CA VAL A 181 -42.86 27.16 -26.97
C VAL A 181 -41.92 25.98 -27.28
N THR A 182 -42.42 24.93 -27.92
CA THR A 182 -41.77 23.62 -28.11
C THR A 182 -41.20 23.37 -29.51
N THR A 183 -39.98 22.80 -29.64
CA THR A 183 -39.52 22.12 -30.88
C THR A 183 -38.49 20.98 -30.66
N LEU A 184 -38.95 19.74 -30.85
CA LEU A 184 -38.30 18.61 -31.57
C LEU A 184 -36.75 18.40 -31.57
N ARG A 185 -36.02 18.55 -30.45
CA ARG A 185 -34.69 17.92 -30.28
C ARG A 185 -34.45 17.37 -28.86
N PRO A 186 -33.82 16.19 -28.69
CA PRO A 186 -33.48 15.64 -27.38
C PRO A 186 -32.24 16.32 -26.81
N THR A 187 -32.33 16.81 -25.57
CA THR A 187 -31.24 17.53 -24.89
C THR A 187 -30.35 16.57 -24.11
N THR A 188 -29.06 16.53 -24.44
CA THR A 188 -28.01 15.93 -23.62
C THR A 188 -27.72 16.80 -22.40
N VAL A 189 -27.68 16.21 -21.20
CA VAL A 189 -27.17 16.86 -19.97
C VAL A 189 -25.72 16.40 -19.74
N PRO A 190 -24.76 17.31 -19.48
CA PRO A 190 -23.39 16.93 -19.13
C PRO A 190 -23.29 16.53 -17.64
N LEU A 191 -22.69 15.37 -17.36
CA LEU A 191 -22.22 15.04 -16.02
C LEU A 191 -20.98 15.88 -15.70
N GLN A 192 -21.06 16.78 -14.70
CA GLN A 192 -19.85 17.23 -14.00
C GLN A 192 -19.46 16.15 -12.98
N ALA A 193 -18.28 15.55 -13.19
CA ALA A 193 -17.76 14.51 -12.30
C ALA A 193 -17.14 15.13 -11.04
N THR A 194 -17.64 14.77 -9.87
CA THR A 194 -17.00 15.08 -8.59
C THR A 194 -15.73 14.23 -8.46
N ILE A 195 -14.57 14.85 -8.58
CA ILE A 195 -13.28 14.18 -8.38
C ILE A 195 -13.13 13.87 -6.88
N PRO A 196 -12.81 12.61 -6.48
CA PRO A 196 -12.60 12.30 -5.07
C PRO A 196 -11.40 13.08 -4.49
N PRO A 197 -11.43 13.44 -3.20
CA PRO A 197 -10.42 14.31 -2.60
C PRO A 197 -9.02 13.69 -2.71
N SER A 198 -8.05 14.55 -3.01
CA SER A 198 -6.65 14.17 -3.12
C SER A 198 -6.05 13.87 -1.75
N GLN A 199 -5.25 12.81 -1.63
CA GLN A 199 -4.63 12.35 -0.38
C GLN A 199 -3.10 12.34 -0.56
N PRO A 200 -2.32 12.92 0.37
CA PRO A 200 -0.86 12.84 0.34
C PRO A 200 -0.38 11.38 0.44
N PRO A 201 0.84 11.08 -0.03
CA PRO A 201 1.35 9.73 -0.01
C PRO A 201 1.78 9.31 1.41
N VAL A 202 1.37 8.12 1.84
CA VAL A 202 1.68 7.53 3.15
C VAL A 202 2.33 6.16 2.95
N ALA A 203 3.39 5.88 3.70
CA ALA A 203 4.05 4.57 3.71
C ALA A 203 3.23 3.56 4.53
N VAL A 204 3.05 2.35 3.99
CA VAL A 204 2.26 1.27 4.61
C VAL A 204 3.15 0.29 5.37
N SER A 205 4.33 -0.02 4.82
CA SER A 205 5.33 -0.90 5.44
C SER A 205 6.47 -0.12 6.10
N SER A 206 7.01 -0.63 7.21
CA SER A 206 8.26 -0.13 7.79
C SER A 206 9.48 -0.41 6.89
N PRO A 207 10.54 0.42 6.96
CA PRO A 207 11.79 0.15 6.25
C PRO A 207 12.49 -1.10 6.80
N VAL A 208 12.59 -2.14 5.98
CA VAL A 208 13.34 -3.37 6.28
C VAL A 208 14.77 -3.26 5.73
N HIS A 209 15.76 -3.60 6.54
CA HIS A 209 17.15 -3.78 6.10
C HIS A 209 17.33 -5.15 5.46
N GLN A 210 18.18 -5.26 4.43
CA GLN A 210 18.47 -6.53 3.77
C GLN A 210 19.98 -6.80 3.74
N THR A 211 20.36 -8.02 4.10
CA THR A 211 21.74 -8.51 3.96
C THR A 211 21.73 -9.66 2.96
N VAL A 212 22.50 -9.53 1.88
CA VAL A 212 22.64 -10.55 0.83
C VAL A 212 24.10 -10.96 0.69
N LYS A 213 24.35 -12.12 0.09
CA LYS A 213 25.69 -12.50 -0.37
C LYS A 213 25.94 -11.92 -1.76
N GLU A 214 27.19 -11.66 -2.06
CA GLU A 214 27.68 -11.33 -3.40
C GLU A 214 27.13 -12.33 -4.45
N GLY A 215 26.72 -11.81 -5.61
CA GLY A 215 26.06 -12.57 -6.67
C GLY A 215 24.56 -12.85 -6.47
N ASN A 216 24.01 -12.73 -5.26
CA ASN A 216 22.56 -12.85 -5.05
C ASN A 216 21.81 -11.60 -5.56
N THR A 217 20.48 -11.71 -5.66
CA THR A 217 19.60 -10.59 -6.00
C THR A 217 19.00 -9.97 -4.73
N ALA A 218 19.08 -8.65 -4.58
CA ALA A 218 18.42 -7.89 -3.52
C ALA A 218 17.16 -7.18 -4.07
N SER A 219 16.15 -6.93 -3.24
CA SER A 219 14.94 -6.23 -3.69
C SER A 219 14.19 -5.51 -2.59
N PHE A 220 13.79 -4.27 -2.85
CA PHE A 220 13.04 -3.43 -1.92
C PHE A 220 11.75 -2.93 -2.57
N LEU A 221 10.60 -3.14 -1.91
CA LEU A 221 9.30 -2.63 -2.34
C LEU A 221 8.99 -1.34 -1.58
N CYS A 222 8.71 -0.25 -2.29
CA CYS A 222 8.23 1.00 -1.71
C CYS A 222 6.70 0.91 -1.58
N ASP A 223 6.20 0.37 -0.46
CA ASP A 223 4.75 0.22 -0.24
C ASP A 223 4.12 1.54 0.24
N VAL A 224 3.50 2.25 -0.69
CA VAL A 224 2.96 3.61 -0.50
C VAL A 224 1.57 3.77 -1.10
N ILE A 225 0.67 4.39 -0.36
CA ILE A 225 -0.70 4.73 -0.79
C ILE A 225 -0.87 6.24 -0.94
N GLY A 226 -1.64 6.71 -1.92
CA GLY A 226 -1.90 8.14 -2.13
C GLY A 226 -2.83 8.39 -3.32
N ARG A 227 -3.47 9.57 -3.38
CA ARG A 227 -4.44 9.95 -4.44
C ARG A 227 -4.16 11.37 -4.96
N PRO A 228 -3.88 11.59 -6.26
CA PRO A 228 -3.54 10.61 -7.29
C PRO A 228 -2.40 9.66 -6.88
N ARG A 229 -2.30 8.50 -7.55
CA ARG A 229 -1.24 7.51 -7.28
C ARG A 229 0.14 8.20 -7.36
N PRO A 230 0.98 8.09 -6.33
CA PRO A 230 2.27 8.78 -6.32
C PRO A 230 3.23 8.21 -7.37
N GLU A 231 4.03 9.11 -7.95
CA GLU A 231 5.24 8.73 -8.70
C GLU A 231 6.30 8.29 -7.70
N ILE A 232 6.79 7.05 -7.86
CA ILE A 232 7.81 6.45 -7.00
C ILE A 232 9.16 6.57 -7.70
N THR A 233 10.15 7.09 -7.00
CA THR A 233 11.54 7.21 -7.46
C THR A 233 12.48 6.68 -6.37
N TRP A 234 13.68 6.23 -6.76
CA TRP A 234 14.68 5.70 -5.84
C TRP A 234 16.00 6.48 -5.95
N GLU A 235 16.64 6.76 -4.82
CA GLU A 235 17.97 7.38 -4.74
C GLU A 235 18.88 6.55 -3.81
N LYS A 236 20.14 6.31 -4.18
CA LYS A 236 21.14 5.78 -3.22
C LYS A 236 21.68 6.98 -2.43
N GLN A 237 21.63 6.93 -1.12
CA GLN A 237 22.24 7.95 -0.26
C GLN A 237 23.75 7.91 -0.45
N LEU A 238 24.33 9.07 -0.71
CA LEU A 238 25.77 9.29 -0.89
C LEU A 238 26.23 10.45 0.00
N PRO A 239 27.52 10.51 0.38
CA PRO A 239 28.07 11.61 1.16
C PRO A 239 27.85 12.99 0.51
N GLU A 240 27.91 14.05 1.34
CA GLU A 240 27.80 15.44 0.87
C GLU A 240 28.85 15.74 -0.21
N GLY A 241 28.40 16.22 -1.39
CA GLY A 241 29.26 16.58 -2.53
C GLY A 241 29.17 15.66 -3.75
N MET A 242 28.63 14.44 -3.61
CA MET A 242 28.44 13.51 -4.74
C MET A 242 27.11 13.74 -5.48
N GLU A 243 27.08 13.52 -6.80
CA GLU A 243 25.86 13.65 -7.59
C GLU A 243 24.78 12.62 -7.18
N ARG A 244 23.60 13.13 -6.82
CA ARG A 244 22.43 12.30 -6.48
C ARG A 244 21.73 11.84 -7.74
N VAL A 245 21.81 10.55 -8.04
CA VAL A 245 21.16 9.95 -9.22
C VAL A 245 19.80 9.37 -8.85
N ILE A 246 18.75 9.92 -9.47
CA ILE A 246 17.36 9.51 -9.28
C ILE A 246 16.99 8.42 -10.29
N MET A 247 16.67 7.23 -9.79
CA MET A 247 16.17 6.09 -10.57
C MET A 247 14.65 6.18 -10.65
N ARG A 248 14.11 6.09 -11.87
CA ARG A 248 12.67 6.15 -12.18
C ARG A 248 12.16 4.78 -12.66
N PRO A 249 10.86 4.49 -12.60
CA PRO A 249 10.30 3.25 -13.13
C PRO A 249 10.70 3.03 -14.59
N ASN A 250 11.06 1.79 -14.93
CA ASN A 250 11.59 1.37 -16.23
C ASN A 250 13.01 1.92 -16.58
N HIS A 251 13.70 2.60 -15.67
CA HIS A 251 15.11 2.94 -15.82
C HIS A 251 15.99 1.78 -15.30
N VAL A 252 16.96 1.35 -16.12
CA VAL A 252 17.99 0.38 -15.76
C VAL A 252 19.31 1.12 -15.57
N ARG A 253 20.03 0.87 -14.47
CA ARG A 253 21.36 1.45 -14.20
C ARG A 253 22.31 0.35 -13.73
N GLY A 254 23.20 -0.08 -14.61
CA GLY A 254 24.09 -1.22 -14.31
C GLY A 254 23.27 -2.47 -14.04
N ASN A 255 23.40 -3.02 -12.84
CA ASN A 255 22.66 -4.17 -12.34
C ASN A 255 21.34 -3.83 -11.60
N MET A 256 21.01 -2.54 -11.47
CA MET A 256 19.81 -2.06 -10.77
C MET A 256 18.65 -1.75 -11.73
N VAL A 257 17.43 -2.13 -11.35
CA VAL A 257 16.19 -1.91 -12.12
C VAL A 257 15.08 -1.44 -11.17
N VAL A 258 14.32 -0.41 -11.57
CA VAL A 258 13.07 -0.01 -10.87
C VAL A 258 11.85 -0.45 -11.68
N THR A 259 10.97 -1.23 -11.06
CA THR A 259 9.76 -1.78 -11.70
C THR A 259 8.61 -0.77 -11.75
N ASN A 260 7.58 -1.07 -12.56
CA ASN A 260 6.33 -0.29 -12.65
C ASN A 260 5.45 -0.32 -11.36
N ILE A 261 5.76 -1.22 -10.41
CA ILE A 261 5.15 -1.24 -9.08
C ILE A 261 5.98 -0.46 -8.04
N GLY A 262 7.10 0.16 -8.44
CA GLY A 262 7.96 0.94 -7.54
C GLY A 262 8.93 0.10 -6.71
N GLN A 263 9.16 -1.16 -7.09
CA GLN A 263 10.17 -2.02 -6.47
C GLN A 263 11.54 -1.74 -7.09
N LEU A 264 12.57 -1.56 -6.26
CA LEU A 264 13.97 -1.58 -6.68
C LEU A 264 14.48 -3.02 -6.62
N VAL A 265 15.11 -3.51 -7.69
CA VAL A 265 15.74 -4.83 -7.78
C VAL A 265 17.20 -4.65 -8.18
N ILE A 266 18.10 -5.33 -7.49
CA ILE A 266 19.55 -5.30 -7.73
C ILE A 266 20.00 -6.72 -8.03
N TYR A 267 20.29 -7.02 -9.28
CA TYR A 267 20.76 -8.34 -9.73
C TYR A 267 22.25 -8.50 -9.48
N ASN A 268 22.73 -9.73 -9.28
CA ASN A 268 24.16 -10.05 -9.15
C ASN A 268 24.90 -9.02 -8.27
N ALA A 269 24.43 -8.86 -7.03
CA ALA A 269 24.84 -7.76 -6.16
C ALA A 269 26.34 -7.84 -5.83
N HIS A 270 27.05 -6.71 -5.94
CA HIS A 270 28.47 -6.60 -5.61
C HIS A 270 28.64 -5.90 -4.24
N PRO A 271 29.77 -6.08 -3.52
CA PRO A 271 30.05 -5.38 -2.27
C PRO A 271 29.81 -3.86 -2.35
N HIS A 272 30.20 -3.24 -3.47
CA HIS A 272 30.02 -1.80 -3.78
C HIS A 272 28.56 -1.34 -3.92
N ASP A 273 27.61 -2.27 -4.12
CA ASP A 273 26.19 -1.97 -4.11
C ASP A 273 25.67 -1.68 -2.69
N SER A 274 26.39 -2.09 -1.63
CA SER A 274 26.02 -1.79 -0.23
C SER A 274 25.81 -0.28 -0.01
N GLY A 275 24.80 0.06 0.79
CA GLY A 275 24.42 1.44 1.11
C GLY A 275 22.94 1.58 1.42
N VAL A 276 22.48 2.82 1.65
CA VAL A 276 21.08 3.12 2.01
C VAL A 276 20.32 3.60 0.77
N TYR A 277 19.28 2.88 0.39
CA TYR A 277 18.43 3.19 -0.76
C TYR A 277 17.12 3.82 -0.29
N THR A 278 16.89 5.08 -0.65
CA THR A 278 15.68 5.82 -0.28
C THR A 278 14.68 5.82 -1.42
N CYS A 279 13.47 5.32 -1.19
CA CYS A 279 12.36 5.59 -2.09
C CYS A 279 11.70 6.92 -1.72
N MET A 280 11.36 7.70 -2.73
CA MET A 280 10.63 8.96 -2.63
C MET A 280 9.37 8.84 -3.48
N ALA A 281 8.22 8.88 -2.80
CA ALA A 281 6.91 8.82 -3.41
C ALA A 281 6.27 10.21 -3.37
N LYS A 282 5.86 10.74 -4.54
CA LYS A 282 5.35 12.12 -4.68
C LYS A 282 4.06 12.15 -5.48
N ASN A 283 3.08 12.92 -5.00
CA ASN A 283 1.90 13.30 -5.78
C ASN A 283 1.62 14.81 -5.62
N PRO A 284 0.58 15.38 -6.25
CA PRO A 284 0.25 16.81 -6.11
C PRO A 284 -0.05 17.27 -4.67
N SER A 285 -0.43 16.35 -3.77
CA SER A 285 -0.81 16.62 -2.39
C SER A 285 0.36 16.50 -1.40
N GLY A 286 1.50 15.92 -1.78
CA GLY A 286 2.66 15.81 -0.91
C GLY A 286 3.72 14.81 -1.37
N SER A 287 4.71 14.56 -0.50
CA SER A 287 5.73 13.53 -0.71
C SER A 287 6.20 12.88 0.57
N VAL A 288 6.45 11.58 0.53
CA VAL A 288 7.02 10.78 1.63
C VAL A 288 8.32 10.12 1.18
N LYS A 289 9.23 9.87 2.14
CA LYS A 289 10.51 9.17 1.91
C LYS A 289 10.65 8.00 2.88
N VAL A 290 11.12 6.86 2.37
CA VAL A 290 11.39 5.64 3.16
C VAL A 290 12.77 5.11 2.77
N SER A 291 13.62 4.76 3.76
CA SER A 291 15.03 4.40 3.52
C SER A 291 15.32 2.95 3.88
N HIS A 292 15.84 2.19 2.92
CA HIS A 292 16.13 0.76 3.01
C HIS A 292 17.64 0.49 2.97
N PRO A 293 18.25 0.03 4.07
CA PRO A 293 19.66 -0.35 4.08
C PRO A 293 19.92 -1.68 3.38
N LEU A 294 20.94 -1.73 2.52
CA LEU A 294 21.46 -2.95 1.88
C LEU A 294 22.90 -3.21 2.32
N THR A 295 23.19 -4.40 2.82
CA THR A 295 24.56 -4.92 3.00
C THR A 295 24.80 -6.09 2.06
N VAL A 296 25.88 -6.06 1.28
CA VAL A 296 26.31 -7.16 0.41
C VAL A 296 27.61 -7.76 0.97
N LEU A 297 27.54 -9.01 1.43
CA LEU A 297 28.67 -9.73 2.00
C LEU A 297 29.47 -10.47 0.90
N PRO A 298 30.80 -10.31 0.83
CA PRO A 298 31.63 -11.01 -0.15
C PRO A 298 31.59 -12.54 0.05
N THR A 299 31.87 -13.29 -1.01
CA THR A 299 31.75 -14.76 -1.02
C THR A 299 32.86 -15.47 -0.24
N VAL A 300 33.94 -14.77 0.11
CA VAL A 300 35.09 -15.30 0.86
C VAL A 300 34.72 -15.46 2.35
N PRO A 301 34.93 -16.63 2.98
CA PRO A 301 34.58 -16.83 4.38
C PRO A 301 35.45 -15.96 5.31
N PRO A 302 34.86 -15.26 6.30
CA PRO A 302 35.63 -14.57 7.31
C PRO A 302 36.45 -15.57 8.12
N LYS A 303 37.72 -15.24 8.41
CA LYS A 303 38.56 -16.03 9.31
C LYS A 303 37.95 -15.97 10.71
N THR A 304 37.51 -17.13 11.21
CA THR A 304 37.01 -17.41 12.57
C THR A 304 35.91 -16.45 13.08
N PRO A 305 34.67 -16.95 13.34
CA PRO A 305 33.68 -16.14 14.05
C PRO A 305 34.13 -15.95 15.50
N GLU A 306 34.74 -14.81 15.80
CA GLU A 306 34.92 -14.36 17.19
C GLU A 306 33.54 -14.16 17.85
N PRO A 307 33.40 -14.44 19.16
CA PRO A 307 32.15 -14.19 19.86
C PRO A 307 31.87 -12.67 19.89
N LYS A 308 30.94 -12.24 19.03
CA LYS A 308 30.46 -10.85 18.92
C LYS A 308 29.72 -10.37 20.17
N ASN A 309 30.44 -10.14 21.27
CA ASN A 309 29.98 -9.29 22.36
C ASN A 309 30.14 -7.82 21.93
N ILE A 310 29.23 -7.37 21.04
CA ILE A 310 29.15 -5.97 20.63
C ILE A 310 28.43 -5.19 21.74
N THR A 311 29.21 -4.86 22.79
CA THR A 311 28.86 -3.81 23.73
C THR A 311 28.85 -2.46 22.99
N ARG A 312 28.03 -1.50 23.46
CA ARG A 312 27.94 -0.13 22.90
C ARG A 312 29.33 0.48 22.70
N CYS A 313 29.52 1.15 21.58
CA CYS A 313 30.75 1.86 21.26
C CYS A 313 30.86 3.16 22.07
N LEU A 314 32.10 3.63 22.28
CA LEU A 314 32.30 5.00 22.78
C LEU A 314 31.99 6.00 21.65
N PRO A 315 31.47 7.22 21.94
CA PRO A 315 31.10 8.19 20.91
C PRO A 315 32.24 8.54 19.93
N ASP A 316 33.47 8.56 20.42
CA ASP A 316 34.67 8.86 19.62
C ASP A 316 35.04 7.73 18.63
N GLU A 317 34.61 6.49 18.90
CA GLU A 317 34.85 5.31 18.04
C GLU A 317 33.91 5.27 16.83
N CYS A 318 32.75 5.95 16.92
CA CYS A 318 31.69 5.93 15.92
C CYS A 318 31.92 6.85 14.72
N LEU A 319 32.89 7.77 14.81
CA LEU A 319 33.17 8.76 13.79
C LEU A 319 33.93 8.18 12.60
N LYS A 320 33.71 8.73 11.39
CA LYS A 320 34.41 8.33 10.15
C LYS A 320 35.93 8.27 10.36
N PRO A 321 36.62 7.18 9.95
CA PRO A 321 38.09 7.15 9.86
C PRO A 321 38.64 8.34 9.06
N PRO A 322 39.87 8.82 9.34
CA PRO A 322 40.53 9.77 8.46
C PRO A 322 40.76 9.09 7.10
N ASP A 323 40.54 9.82 6.00
CA ASP A 323 40.64 9.27 4.65
C ASP A 323 42.07 8.73 4.39
N SER A 324 42.15 7.44 4.03
CA SER A 324 43.39 6.80 3.60
C SER A 324 43.75 7.26 2.19
N PRO A 325 45.05 7.35 1.83
CA PRO A 325 45.47 7.75 0.49
C PRO A 325 44.82 6.88 -0.59
N GLU A 326 44.44 7.53 -1.69
CA GLU A 326 43.64 6.94 -2.76
C GLU A 326 44.44 5.92 -3.60
N ASP A 327 43.71 4.93 -4.13
CA ASP A 327 44.14 3.79 -4.95
C ASP A 327 44.84 2.62 -4.22
N CYS A 328 44.03 1.60 -3.87
CA CYS A 328 44.48 0.32 -3.31
C CYS A 328 44.82 -0.73 -4.38
N GLY A 329 44.44 -0.48 -5.65
CA GLY A 329 44.12 -1.54 -6.60
C GLY A 329 42.83 -2.31 -6.22
N SER A 330 42.09 -2.79 -7.23
CA SER A 330 40.75 -3.36 -7.05
C SER A 330 40.67 -4.64 -6.19
N GLU A 331 41.79 -5.31 -5.92
CA GLU A 331 41.83 -6.55 -5.13
C GLU A 331 41.89 -6.31 -3.61
N LEU A 332 42.13 -5.06 -3.17
CA LEU A 332 42.29 -4.69 -1.75
C LEU A 332 41.22 -3.72 -1.23
N GLU A 333 40.22 -3.39 -2.06
CA GLU A 333 39.07 -2.57 -1.69
C GLU A 333 38.09 -3.34 -0.79
N LYS A 334 37.85 -2.81 0.41
CA LYS A 334 36.81 -3.29 1.33
C LYS A 334 35.73 -2.23 1.51
N VAL A 335 34.48 -2.62 1.26
CA VAL A 335 33.31 -1.81 1.64
C VAL A 335 32.99 -2.02 3.11
N SER A 336 32.74 -0.95 3.84
CA SER A 336 32.37 -0.99 5.27
C SER A 336 31.55 0.23 5.65
N TRP A 337 31.09 0.28 6.90
CA TRP A 337 30.16 1.30 7.41
C TRP A 337 30.78 2.17 8.50
N TYR A 338 30.41 3.44 8.51
CA TYR A 338 30.66 4.40 9.60
C TYR A 338 29.36 5.11 9.98
N TYR A 339 29.27 5.62 11.20
CA TYR A 339 28.12 6.39 11.67
C TYR A 339 28.36 7.90 11.47
N GLU A 340 27.35 8.60 10.93
CA GLU A 340 27.39 10.06 10.77
C GLU A 340 26.42 10.75 11.74
N PRO A 341 26.92 11.45 12.78
CA PRO A 341 26.07 12.07 13.79
C PRO A 341 25.16 13.18 13.27
N LYS A 342 25.53 13.87 12.17
CA LYS A 342 24.73 14.96 11.57
C LYS A 342 23.39 14.47 11.03
N THR A 343 23.40 13.29 10.43
CA THR A 343 22.28 12.67 9.70
C THR A 343 21.65 11.52 10.49
N ASN A 344 22.24 11.14 11.62
CA ASN A 344 21.77 10.06 12.50
C ASN A 344 21.58 8.74 11.75
N ASN A 345 22.60 8.34 10.98
CA ASN A 345 22.53 7.17 10.10
C ASN A 345 23.93 6.58 9.84
N CYS A 346 23.99 5.31 9.46
CA CYS A 346 25.21 4.65 9.02
C CYS A 346 25.36 4.70 7.49
N PHE A 347 26.55 5.06 7.01
CA PHE A 347 26.89 5.18 5.59
C PHE A 347 27.98 4.20 5.20
N SER A 348 27.84 3.60 4.02
CA SER A 348 28.84 2.74 3.40
C SER A 348 29.93 3.57 2.72
N PHE A 349 31.19 3.14 2.86
CA PHE A 349 32.35 3.69 2.16
C PHE A 349 33.29 2.56 1.74
N THR A 350 34.09 2.79 0.69
CA THR A 350 35.16 1.90 0.25
C THR A 350 36.48 2.39 0.82
N HIS A 351 37.32 1.48 1.31
CA HIS A 351 38.65 1.78 1.83
C HIS A 351 39.61 0.60 1.61
N CYS A 352 40.92 0.83 1.70
CA CYS A 352 41.91 -0.22 1.56
C CYS A 352 41.96 -1.11 2.80
N HIS A 353 42.13 -2.42 2.61
CA HIS A 353 42.32 -3.37 3.71
C HIS A 353 43.66 -3.14 4.45
N SER A 354 43.61 -2.37 5.53
CA SER A 354 44.78 -2.10 6.39
C SER A 354 44.84 -3.10 7.55
N ASN A 355 45.98 -3.78 7.70
CA ASN A 355 46.19 -4.78 8.74
C ASN A 355 46.70 -4.10 10.03
N ASN A 356 45.91 -4.20 11.10
CA ASN A 356 46.02 -3.46 12.38
C ASN A 356 47.44 -3.11 12.88
N ASN A 357 47.62 -1.85 13.32
CA ASN A 357 48.03 -1.52 14.70
C ASN A 357 48.17 -0.01 14.95
N SER A 358 47.12 0.63 15.49
CA SER A 358 47.23 1.92 16.17
C SER A 358 46.17 2.03 17.27
N GLN A 359 46.58 2.40 18.49
CA GLN A 359 45.77 2.28 19.72
C GLN A 359 44.60 3.27 19.85
N HIS A 360 44.26 4.02 18.79
CA HIS A 360 43.09 4.91 18.70
C HIS A 360 42.48 4.86 17.28
N ALA A 361 42.41 3.67 16.67
CA ALA A 361 41.75 3.48 15.38
C ALA A 361 40.22 3.56 15.55
N ARG A 362 39.57 4.48 14.82
CA ARG A 362 38.10 4.60 14.79
C ARG A 362 37.48 3.31 14.25
N LYS A 363 36.34 2.91 14.82
CA LYS A 363 35.77 1.59 14.56
C LYS A 363 34.99 1.59 13.25
N VAL A 364 35.21 0.55 12.46
CA VAL A 364 34.62 0.35 11.14
C VAL A 364 33.80 -0.92 11.17
N PHE A 365 32.56 -0.87 10.66
CA PHE A 365 31.61 -1.98 10.78
C PHE A 365 31.43 -2.71 9.45
N GLU A 366 31.24 -4.02 9.49
CA GLU A 366 31.06 -4.84 8.27
C GLU A 366 29.61 -4.81 7.76
N THR A 367 28.64 -4.60 8.65
CA THR A 367 27.21 -4.53 8.32
C THR A 367 26.58 -3.24 8.82
N TYR A 368 25.48 -2.82 8.17
CA TYR A 368 24.65 -1.72 8.65
C TYR A 368 24.11 -1.98 10.07
N GLU A 369 23.73 -3.23 10.36
CA GLU A 369 23.20 -3.66 11.65
C GLU A 369 24.23 -3.51 12.77
N ASP A 370 25.45 -4.03 12.59
CA ASP A 370 26.55 -3.85 13.56
C ASP A 370 26.83 -2.36 13.85
N CYS A 371 26.75 -1.51 12.81
CA CYS A 371 26.94 -0.06 12.94
C CYS A 371 25.82 0.61 13.75
N MET A 372 24.56 0.35 13.40
CA MET A 372 23.41 0.92 14.11
C MET A 372 23.27 0.38 15.54
N GLN A 373 23.66 -0.87 15.79
CA GLN A 373 23.65 -1.48 17.13
C GLN A 373 24.72 -0.87 18.05
N CYS A 374 25.89 -0.49 17.50
CA CYS A 374 26.98 0.08 18.30
C CYS A 374 26.90 1.60 18.46
N CYS A 375 26.40 2.31 17.44
CA CYS A 375 26.49 3.78 17.31
C CYS A 375 25.16 4.49 17.03
N GLY A 376 24.12 3.77 16.60
CA GLY A 376 22.80 4.35 16.36
C GLY A 376 22.01 4.54 17.66
N PRO A 377 21.11 5.54 17.74
CA PRO A 377 20.29 5.78 18.94
C PRO A 377 19.06 4.85 19.05
N GLU A 378 18.79 4.01 18.05
CA GLU A 378 17.52 3.28 17.91
C GLU A 378 17.33 2.06 18.84
N LEU A 379 18.31 1.71 19.69
CA LEU A 379 18.21 0.58 20.65
C LEU A 379 18.58 0.94 22.10
N SER A 380 18.73 2.23 22.44
CA SER A 380 19.07 2.67 23.80
C SER A 380 17.90 3.33 24.52
N GLY A 381 16.87 2.54 24.88
CA GLY A 381 15.84 2.94 25.85
C GLY A 381 14.40 2.66 25.39
N PRO A 382 13.40 3.30 26.07
CA PRO A 382 11.98 3.18 25.79
C PRO A 382 11.60 3.05 24.31
N CYS A 383 12.16 3.91 23.49
CA CYS A 383 11.75 4.19 22.11
C CYS A 383 11.97 3.03 21.13
N GLY A 384 12.74 2.00 21.52
CA GLY A 384 12.94 0.80 20.70
C GLY A 384 11.90 -0.31 20.92
N LEU A 385 11.05 -0.20 21.95
CA LEU A 385 10.08 -1.23 22.33
C LEU A 385 8.72 -1.02 21.64
N PRO A 386 7.90 -2.06 21.42
CA PRO A 386 6.53 -1.88 20.93
C PRO A 386 5.65 -1.21 22.01
N SER A 387 4.56 -0.55 21.64
CA SER A 387 3.55 -0.11 22.63
C SER A 387 2.83 -1.34 23.23
N LEU A 388 2.81 -1.45 24.56
CA LEU A 388 2.29 -2.61 25.27
C LEU A 388 1.15 -2.24 26.23
N GLN A 389 -0.05 -2.70 25.92
CA GLN A 389 -1.26 -2.46 26.73
C GLN A 389 -1.22 -3.22 28.08
N GLY A 390 -0.67 -4.43 28.12
CA GLY A 390 -0.74 -5.31 29.29
C GLY A 390 -2.14 -5.93 29.53
N PRO A 391 -2.30 -6.84 30.50
CA PRO A 391 -3.53 -7.62 30.69
C PRO A 391 -4.58 -6.95 31.58
N CYS A 392 -4.22 -5.88 32.30
CA CYS A 392 -5.16 -5.17 33.16
C CYS A 392 -6.19 -4.34 32.37
N LYS A 393 -7.27 -3.96 33.06
CA LYS A 393 -8.45 -3.27 32.48
C LYS A 393 -8.69 -1.86 33.04
N ALA A 394 -7.66 -1.27 33.66
CA ALA A 394 -7.67 0.13 34.09
C ALA A 394 -7.19 0.99 32.91
N TYR A 395 -8.06 1.16 31.91
CA TYR A 395 -7.70 1.78 30.65
C TYR A 395 -7.36 3.27 30.80
N GLU A 396 -6.12 3.62 30.47
CA GLU A 396 -5.58 4.98 30.53
C GLU A 396 -4.92 5.33 29.18
N PRO A 397 -5.19 6.52 28.61
CA PRO A 397 -4.51 6.97 27.40
C PRO A 397 -3.04 7.32 27.72
N ARG A 398 -2.12 6.71 26.99
CA ARG A 398 -0.67 6.90 27.11
C ARG A 398 -0.05 7.17 25.75
N TRP A 399 1.20 7.59 25.71
CA TRP A 399 1.96 7.84 24.48
C TRP A 399 3.12 6.86 24.34
N ALA A 400 3.43 6.47 23.11
CA ALA A 400 4.54 5.58 22.76
C ALA A 400 5.18 6.04 21.46
N TYR A 401 6.51 5.94 21.35
CA TYR A 401 7.24 6.25 20.12
C TYR A 401 7.14 5.09 19.13
N SER A 402 6.69 5.38 17.91
CA SER A 402 6.67 4.42 16.81
C SER A 402 7.92 4.60 15.95
N SER A 403 8.83 3.64 15.98
CA SER A 403 10.01 3.62 15.10
C SER A 403 9.64 3.56 13.61
N ALA A 404 8.56 2.85 13.27
CA ALA A 404 8.05 2.75 11.90
C ALA A 404 7.59 4.08 11.30
N LEU A 405 7.04 4.98 12.13
CA LEU A 405 6.53 6.29 11.70
C LEU A 405 7.37 7.48 12.22
N ARG A 406 8.45 7.21 12.96
CA ARG A 406 9.36 8.18 13.60
C ARG A 406 8.63 9.28 14.39
N GLN A 407 7.56 8.90 15.08
CA GLN A 407 6.64 9.80 15.76
C GLN A 407 6.01 9.16 16.99
N CYS A 408 5.73 9.97 18.00
CA CYS A 408 4.95 9.60 19.18
C CYS A 408 3.45 9.48 18.88
N GLN A 409 2.85 8.35 19.24
CA GLN A 409 1.45 8.01 19.02
C GLN A 409 0.77 7.70 20.35
N SER A 410 -0.51 8.00 20.46
CA SER A 410 -1.30 7.59 21.60
C SER A 410 -1.72 6.12 21.50
N PHE A 411 -1.76 5.42 22.63
CA PHE A 411 -2.27 4.06 22.77
C PHE A 411 -3.00 3.90 24.11
N ILE A 412 -3.78 2.83 24.25
CA ILE A 412 -4.47 2.51 25.51
C ILE A 412 -3.58 1.60 26.34
N TYR A 413 -3.18 2.05 27.52
CA TYR A 413 -2.53 1.23 28.53
C TYR A 413 -3.58 0.63 29.48
N GLY A 414 -3.43 -0.65 29.83
CA GLY A 414 -4.35 -1.38 30.71
C GLY A 414 -4.11 -1.16 32.21
N GLY A 415 -3.04 -0.45 32.58
CA GLY A 415 -2.69 -0.10 33.96
C GLY A 415 -1.73 -1.07 34.68
N CYS A 416 -1.30 -2.16 34.04
CA CYS A 416 -0.24 -3.03 34.56
C CYS A 416 0.53 -3.73 33.43
N GLU A 417 1.74 -4.23 33.72
CA GLU A 417 2.58 -5.05 32.83
C GLU A 417 2.81 -4.44 31.43
N GLY A 418 2.91 -3.12 31.37
CA GLY A 418 3.45 -2.40 30.22
C GLY A 418 4.98 -2.51 30.14
N ASN A 419 5.56 -1.92 29.10
CA ASN A 419 7.00 -1.75 28.98
C ASN A 419 7.37 -0.26 29.02
N GLU A 420 8.66 0.06 28.87
CA GLU A 420 9.15 1.43 29.03
C GLU A 420 8.69 2.40 27.92
N ASN A 421 8.16 1.92 26.78
CA ASN A 421 7.60 2.78 25.73
C ASN A 421 6.18 3.25 26.11
N ASN A 422 6.07 3.93 27.26
CA ASN A 422 4.83 4.36 27.86
C ASN A 422 5.07 5.70 28.58
N PHE A 423 4.63 6.77 27.95
CA PHE A 423 4.78 8.14 28.38
C PHE A 423 3.42 8.75 28.74
N GLU A 424 3.40 9.65 29.72
CA GLU A 424 2.16 10.31 30.18
C GLU A 424 1.69 11.40 29.20
N SER A 425 2.60 11.99 28.42
CA SER A 425 2.27 13.01 27.42
C SER A 425 3.05 12.81 26.11
N LYS A 426 2.55 13.47 25.05
CA LYS A 426 3.20 13.48 23.73
C LYS A 426 4.58 14.14 23.82
N GLU A 427 4.67 15.24 24.55
CA GLU A 427 5.89 16.02 24.75
C GLU A 427 6.94 15.21 25.53
N ALA A 428 6.53 14.46 26.56
CA ALA A 428 7.43 13.56 27.29
C ALA A 428 8.02 12.47 26.39
N CYS A 429 7.21 11.94 25.46
CA CYS A 429 7.67 11.01 24.44
C CYS A 429 8.62 11.68 23.42
N GLU A 430 8.28 12.87 22.92
CA GLU A 430 9.07 13.62 21.91
C GLU A 430 10.37 14.23 22.48
N GLU A 431 10.45 14.43 23.79
CA GLU A 431 11.68 14.78 24.51
C GLU A 431 12.58 13.55 24.73
N MET A 432 12.00 12.38 25.04
CA MET A 432 12.78 11.17 25.34
C MET A 432 13.21 10.40 24.08
N CYS A 433 12.49 10.54 22.96
CA CYS A 433 12.67 9.73 21.76
C CYS A 433 13.13 10.51 20.53
N PRO A 434 13.62 9.83 19.46
CA PRO A 434 14.16 10.48 18.25
C PRO A 434 13.11 11.17 17.36
N TYR A 435 12.42 12.19 17.90
CA TYR A 435 11.50 13.02 17.14
C TYR A 435 12.24 14.15 16.40
N PRO A 436 11.97 14.41 15.11
CA PRO A 436 12.54 15.56 14.41
C PRO A 436 11.97 16.87 14.96
N LYS A 437 12.59 17.39 16.02
CA LYS A 437 12.36 18.74 16.53
C LYS A 437 12.76 19.74 15.44
N ASN A 438 11.80 20.13 14.60
CA ASN A 438 11.96 21.21 13.62
C ASN A 438 12.21 22.52 14.37
N GLN A 439 13.48 22.80 14.66
CA GLN A 439 13.87 24.06 15.26
C GLN A 439 13.53 25.21 14.30
N HIS A 440 12.83 26.20 14.86
CA HIS A 440 12.44 27.47 14.24
C HIS A 440 11.24 27.42 13.28
N CYS A 441 10.04 27.18 13.81
CA CYS A 441 8.88 27.94 13.35
C CYS A 441 9.25 29.44 13.38
N LYS A 442 9.28 30.10 12.22
CA LYS A 442 9.46 31.56 12.14
C LYS A 442 8.26 32.19 12.83
N SER A 443 8.49 33.06 13.82
CA SER A 443 7.41 33.68 14.61
C SER A 443 6.30 34.20 13.70
N CYS A 444 5.07 33.72 13.89
CA CYS A 444 3.98 34.03 12.97
C CYS A 444 3.66 35.53 12.98
N LYS A 445 4.23 36.26 12.02
CA LYS A 445 3.92 37.67 11.78
C LYS A 445 2.83 37.71 10.71
N PRO A 446 1.60 38.18 11.00
CA PRO A 446 0.57 38.33 9.97
C PRO A 446 1.13 39.18 8.83
N ARG A 447 1.08 38.64 7.60
CA ARG A 447 1.76 39.23 6.43
C ARG A 447 1.18 40.61 6.01
N GLY A 448 0.07 41.04 6.58
CA GLY A 448 -0.55 42.34 6.37
C GLY A 448 -0.52 43.24 7.62
N LYS A 449 -0.52 44.56 7.41
CA LYS A 449 -0.84 45.52 8.48
C LYS A 449 -2.34 45.38 8.80
N MET A 450 -2.72 45.52 10.07
CA MET A 450 -4.11 45.40 10.54
C MET A 450 -5.17 46.08 9.65
N VAL A 451 -4.89 47.30 9.16
CA VAL A 451 -5.79 48.04 8.25
C VAL A 451 -5.90 47.38 6.86
N THR A 452 -4.79 46.86 6.31
CA THR A 452 -4.81 46.17 5.02
C THR A 452 -5.48 44.81 5.10
N SER A 453 -5.38 44.12 6.24
CA SER A 453 -6.13 42.88 6.49
C SER A 453 -7.63 43.17 6.59
N PHE A 454 -8.04 44.17 7.38
CA PHE A 454 -9.43 44.60 7.51
C PHE A 454 -10.09 44.91 6.15
N CYS A 455 -9.38 45.59 5.25
CA CYS A 455 -9.92 45.93 3.93
C CYS A 455 -9.95 44.76 2.93
N ARG A 456 -9.20 43.67 3.18
CA ARG A 456 -9.14 42.47 2.31
C ARG A 456 -10.09 41.35 2.75
N SER A 457 -10.38 41.25 4.04
CA SER A 457 -11.26 40.23 4.61
C SER A 457 -12.73 40.51 4.35
N ASP A 458 -13.53 39.48 4.06
CA ASP A 458 -14.97 39.59 3.82
C ASP A 458 -15.77 39.83 5.12
N PHE A 459 -15.28 39.29 6.23
CA PHE A 459 -15.84 39.52 7.56
C PHE A 459 -14.76 39.90 8.58
N VAL A 460 -15.15 40.69 9.59
CA VAL A 460 -14.33 41.02 10.75
C VAL A 460 -15.20 41.02 12.00
N ILE A 461 -14.84 40.19 12.96
CA ILE A 461 -15.55 40.00 14.22
C ILE A 461 -14.63 40.13 15.43
N LEU A 462 -15.23 40.50 16.57
CA LEU A 462 -14.70 40.25 17.90
C LEU A 462 -15.47 39.07 18.49
N GLY A 463 -14.78 38.13 19.13
CA GLY A 463 -15.41 36.97 19.75
C GLY A 463 -14.44 36.20 20.64
N ARG A 464 -14.86 35.03 21.12
CA ARG A 464 -13.99 34.08 21.84
C ARG A 464 -14.03 32.71 21.18
N MET A 465 -12.88 32.09 21.06
CA MET A 465 -12.75 30.70 20.62
C MET A 465 -13.04 29.78 21.82
N THR A 466 -13.90 28.78 21.65
CA THR A 466 -14.31 27.86 22.73
C THR A 466 -13.85 26.43 22.48
N GLU A 467 -14.06 25.93 21.26
CA GLU A 467 -13.63 24.61 20.82
C GLU A 467 -12.71 24.80 19.61
N LEU A 468 -11.62 24.04 19.57
CA LEU A 468 -10.64 24.01 18.48
C LEU A 468 -10.32 22.54 18.17
N THR A 469 -10.60 22.12 16.94
CA THR A 469 -10.33 20.76 16.47
C THR A 469 -9.26 20.81 15.39
N GLU A 470 -8.17 20.09 15.61
CA GLU A 470 -7.02 20.02 14.71
C GLU A 470 -7.09 18.73 13.86
N GLU A 471 -7.21 18.86 12.54
CA GLU A 471 -7.17 17.75 11.59
C GLU A 471 -5.98 17.90 10.63
N LYS A 472 -5.56 16.83 9.94
CA LYS A 472 -4.28 16.84 9.19
C LYS A 472 -4.14 17.95 8.14
N ASP A 473 -5.23 18.30 7.45
CA ASP A 473 -5.24 19.31 6.37
C ASP A 473 -6.27 20.44 6.61
N SER A 474 -7.01 20.37 7.72
CA SER A 474 -8.12 21.28 8.05
C SER A 474 -8.22 21.50 9.56
N GLY A 475 -9.11 22.37 9.99
CA GLY A 475 -9.66 22.30 11.33
C GLY A 475 -10.87 23.20 11.44
N HIS A 476 -11.54 23.17 12.58
CA HIS A 476 -12.65 24.06 12.87
C HIS A 476 -12.50 24.65 14.27
N ALA A 477 -12.92 25.90 14.42
CA ALA A 477 -13.10 26.55 15.70
C ALA A 477 -14.53 27.05 15.85
N LEU A 478 -15.13 26.81 17.02
CA LEU A 478 -16.38 27.46 17.40
C LEU A 478 -16.06 28.81 18.06
N VAL A 479 -16.61 29.88 17.49
CA VAL A 479 -16.38 31.26 17.91
C VAL A 479 -17.68 31.88 18.41
N THR A 480 -17.74 32.23 19.69
CA THR A 480 -18.85 33.04 20.21
C THR A 480 -18.65 34.49 19.77
N VAL A 481 -19.51 34.98 18.87
CA VAL A 481 -19.40 36.34 18.32
C VAL A 481 -19.93 37.36 19.33
N GLU A 482 -19.08 38.32 19.72
CA GLU A 482 -19.43 39.40 20.67
C GLU A 482 -19.72 40.73 19.95
N GLU A 483 -18.99 41.08 18.88
CA GLU A 483 -19.21 42.29 18.08
C GLU A 483 -18.86 42.06 16.60
N ILE A 484 -19.72 42.52 15.68
CA ILE A 484 -19.47 42.44 14.22
C ILE A 484 -18.97 43.81 13.74
N LEU A 485 -17.72 43.88 13.29
CA LEU A 485 -17.09 45.11 12.77
C LEU A 485 -17.21 45.23 11.25
N LYS A 486 -17.21 44.10 10.54
CA LYS A 486 -17.40 44.03 9.08
C LYS A 486 -18.12 42.73 8.72
N ASP A 487 -19.08 42.82 7.81
CA ASP A 487 -19.84 41.69 7.26
C ASP A 487 -20.30 42.08 5.84
N GLU A 488 -19.55 41.66 4.82
CA GLU A 488 -19.89 41.92 3.40
C GLU A 488 -20.61 40.75 2.72
N LYS A 489 -20.40 39.51 3.19
CA LYS A 489 -20.86 38.29 2.50
C LYS A 489 -21.53 37.25 3.41
N MET A 490 -21.44 37.38 4.74
CA MET A 490 -21.76 36.26 5.64
C MET A 490 -23.18 36.36 6.22
N GLY A 491 -23.70 37.58 6.43
CA GLY A 491 -25.02 37.76 7.04
C GLY A 491 -25.04 37.46 8.53
N LEU A 492 -23.92 37.67 9.23
CA LEU A 492 -23.72 37.44 10.67
C LEU A 492 -24.77 38.11 11.56
N ARG A 493 -25.40 39.19 11.07
CA ARG A 493 -26.50 39.87 11.77
C ARG A 493 -27.76 39.00 11.94
N PHE A 494 -27.90 37.93 11.18
CA PHE A 494 -29.02 36.98 11.25
C PHE A 494 -28.70 35.71 12.05
N PHE A 495 -27.44 35.47 12.44
CA PHE A 495 -26.98 34.27 13.17
C PHE A 495 -27.42 34.19 14.65
N GLY A 496 -28.02 35.25 15.20
CA GLY A 496 -28.62 35.24 16.52
C GLY A 496 -27.62 35.07 17.67
N LYS A 497 -27.68 33.93 18.37
CA LYS A 497 -26.81 33.59 19.53
C LYS A 497 -25.97 32.32 19.31
N GLU A 498 -26.04 31.71 18.14
CA GLU A 498 -25.33 30.46 17.86
C GLU A 498 -23.83 30.76 17.66
N PRO A 499 -22.92 29.86 18.10
CA PRO A 499 -21.49 30.02 17.87
C PRO A 499 -21.21 29.91 16.37
N LEU A 500 -20.33 30.78 15.87
CA LEU A 500 -19.90 30.76 14.49
C LEU A 500 -18.84 29.66 14.31
N GLU A 501 -19.13 28.69 13.46
CA GLU A 501 -18.12 27.74 13.00
C GLU A 501 -17.18 28.43 12.00
N VAL A 502 -15.88 28.35 12.27
CA VAL A 502 -14.83 28.93 11.43
C VAL A 502 -13.84 27.84 11.02
N THR A 503 -13.76 27.57 9.73
CA THR A 503 -12.90 26.52 9.16
C THR A 503 -11.51 27.06 8.83
N PHE A 504 -10.46 26.35 9.23
CA PHE A 504 -9.08 26.62 8.82
C PHE A 504 -8.76 25.80 7.56
N LEU A 505 -8.30 26.47 6.50
CA LEU A 505 -7.84 25.82 5.27
C LEU A 505 -6.35 26.04 5.05
N ASN A 506 -5.65 25.00 4.57
CA ASN A 506 -4.21 25.02 4.26
C ASN A 506 -3.33 25.41 5.48
N MET A 507 -3.74 25.00 6.68
CA MET A 507 -3.03 25.28 7.93
C MET A 507 -1.93 24.24 8.18
N ASP A 508 -0.70 24.68 8.48
CA ASP A 508 0.34 23.79 9.00
C ASP A 508 0.26 23.76 10.54
N TRP A 509 -0.34 22.71 11.10
CA TRP A 509 -0.49 22.54 12.54
C TRP A 509 0.84 22.38 13.30
N ASN A 510 1.96 22.13 12.62
CA ASN A 510 3.28 22.15 13.26
C ASN A 510 3.77 23.58 13.54
N CYS A 511 3.29 24.56 12.76
CA CYS A 511 3.60 25.99 12.90
C CYS A 511 2.36 26.86 12.56
N PRO A 512 1.27 26.81 13.36
CA PRO A 512 -0.01 27.40 12.98
C PRO A 512 0.10 28.93 12.77
N CYS A 513 -0.32 29.35 11.58
CA CYS A 513 -0.34 30.74 11.13
C CYS A 513 -1.70 31.04 10.50
N PRO A 514 -2.47 32.05 10.96
CA PRO A 514 -2.22 32.88 12.15
C PRO A 514 -2.18 32.07 13.47
N ASN A 515 -1.59 32.65 14.52
CA ASN A 515 -1.43 31.99 15.82
C ASN A 515 -2.78 31.88 16.55
N ILE A 516 -3.47 30.75 16.36
CA ILE A 516 -4.80 30.46 16.91
C ILE A 516 -4.72 30.05 18.38
N THR A 517 -3.79 29.17 18.74
CA THR A 517 -3.63 28.65 20.12
C THR A 517 -3.25 29.73 21.12
N GLY A 518 -2.34 30.65 20.76
CA GLY A 518 -2.03 31.83 21.57
C GLY A 518 -3.20 32.81 21.68
N ALA A 519 -3.99 32.97 20.61
CA ALA A 519 -5.14 33.88 20.62
C ALA A 519 -6.32 33.32 21.45
N ALA A 520 -6.61 32.02 21.37
CA ALA A 520 -7.66 31.37 22.14
C ALA A 520 -7.41 31.47 23.67
N ALA A 521 -6.15 31.39 24.10
CA ALA A 521 -5.76 31.56 25.51
C ALA A 521 -5.96 33.00 26.04
N GLU A 522 -5.99 34.02 25.17
CA GLU A 522 -6.05 35.44 25.54
C GLU A 522 -7.49 36.01 25.64
N GLY A 523 -8.52 35.17 25.47
CA GLY A 523 -9.92 35.54 25.70
C GLY A 523 -10.61 36.16 24.47
N GLN A 524 -10.78 37.49 24.43
CA GLN A 524 -11.42 38.17 23.29
C GLN A 524 -10.42 38.36 22.14
N VAL A 525 -10.74 37.81 20.98
CA VAL A 525 -9.91 37.84 19.76
C VAL A 525 -10.55 38.68 18.66
N ILE A 526 -9.72 39.32 17.84
CA ILE A 526 -10.10 39.91 16.57
C ILE A 526 -9.85 38.85 15.49
N ILE A 527 -10.87 38.52 14.71
CA ILE A 527 -10.78 37.58 13.58
C ILE A 527 -11.15 38.33 12.31
N MET A 528 -10.31 38.23 11.28
CA MET A 528 -10.55 38.76 9.94
C MET A 528 -10.32 37.63 8.92
N GLY A 529 -11.40 37.19 8.27
CA GLY A 529 -11.41 36.03 7.38
C GLY A 529 -12.22 36.27 6.10
N ASN A 530 -12.33 35.23 5.28
CA ASN A 530 -13.02 35.26 4.00
C ASN A 530 -14.26 34.35 4.04
N VAL A 531 -15.24 34.62 3.18
CA VAL A 531 -16.44 33.77 3.07
C VAL A 531 -16.34 32.95 1.80
N ASN A 532 -16.22 31.64 1.95
CA ASN A 532 -16.21 30.68 0.85
C ASN A 532 -17.48 29.82 0.96
N ASP A 533 -18.31 29.82 -0.09
CA ASP A 533 -19.55 29.02 -0.18
C ASP A 533 -20.49 29.15 1.03
N GLY A 534 -20.50 30.32 1.66
CA GLY A 534 -21.31 30.64 2.86
C GLY A 534 -20.63 30.37 4.20
N MET A 535 -19.49 29.68 4.22
CA MET A 535 -18.74 29.34 5.44
C MET A 535 -17.67 30.39 5.77
N ALA A 536 -17.44 30.64 7.06
CA ALA A 536 -16.31 31.46 7.52
C ALA A 536 -15.02 30.66 7.40
N VAL A 537 -14.07 31.19 6.63
CA VAL A 537 -12.77 30.54 6.38
C VAL A 537 -11.62 31.43 6.83
N LEU A 538 -10.64 30.80 7.49
CA LEU A 538 -9.34 31.37 7.79
C LEU A 538 -8.24 30.62 7.02
N GLN A 539 -7.39 31.39 6.35
CA GLN A 539 -6.24 30.94 5.58
C GLN A 539 -4.93 31.44 6.22
N PRO A 540 -3.74 31.00 5.80
CA PRO A 540 -2.48 31.40 6.44
C PRO A 540 -2.17 32.90 6.43
N GLU A 541 -2.77 33.66 5.51
CA GLU A 541 -2.73 35.12 5.43
C GLU A 541 -3.79 35.86 6.26
N SER A 542 -4.80 35.15 6.78
CA SER A 542 -5.88 35.74 7.58
C SER A 542 -5.35 36.34 8.88
N TYR A 543 -6.06 37.33 9.42
CA TYR A 543 -5.65 38.00 10.64
C TYR A 543 -6.44 37.46 11.83
N VAL A 544 -5.75 36.77 12.74
CA VAL A 544 -6.23 36.48 14.09
C VAL A 544 -5.26 37.09 15.09
N GLY A 545 -5.78 37.69 16.16
CA GLY A 545 -4.98 38.09 17.30
C GLY A 545 -5.76 38.83 18.38
N ALA A 546 -5.14 38.98 19.54
CA ALA A 546 -5.70 39.60 20.74
C ALA A 546 -6.51 40.88 20.45
N SER A 547 -7.72 40.97 20.99
CA SER A 547 -8.43 42.24 21.08
C SER A 547 -7.73 43.17 22.07
N SER A 548 -7.75 44.46 21.77
CA SER A 548 -7.45 45.48 22.78
C SER A 548 -8.18 46.78 22.46
N PRO A 549 -8.52 47.61 23.46
CA PRO A 549 -9.28 48.85 23.23
C PRO A 549 -8.63 49.77 22.18
N ARG A 550 -7.30 49.79 22.12
CA ARG A 550 -6.53 50.55 21.12
C ARG A 550 -6.65 49.97 19.71
N ARG A 551 -6.69 48.64 19.56
CA ARG A 551 -6.88 47.96 18.27
C ARG A 551 -8.32 48.15 17.77
N VAL A 552 -9.31 47.90 18.62
CA VAL A 552 -10.74 48.05 18.29
C VAL A 552 -11.07 49.50 17.91
N ARG A 553 -10.60 50.50 18.69
CA ARG A 553 -10.78 51.92 18.33
C ARG A 553 -10.19 52.27 16.96
N LYS A 554 -9.04 51.69 16.60
CA LYS A 554 -8.42 51.90 15.28
C LYS A 554 -9.23 51.25 14.15
N LEU A 555 -9.84 50.08 14.36
CA LEU A 555 -10.73 49.46 13.38
C LEU A 555 -12.01 50.28 13.19
N ARG A 556 -12.60 50.79 14.27
CA ARG A 556 -13.76 51.71 14.19
C ARG A 556 -13.43 53.02 13.45
N GLU A 557 -12.19 53.51 13.53
CA GLU A 557 -11.72 54.66 12.76
C GLU A 557 -11.52 54.34 11.26
N VAL A 558 -11.06 53.13 10.91
CA VAL A 558 -10.97 52.67 9.52
C VAL A 558 -12.35 52.65 8.86
N ILE A 559 -13.37 52.20 9.60
CA ILE A 559 -14.78 52.20 9.19
C ILE A 559 -15.28 53.65 9.03
N SER A 560 -15.17 54.49 10.06
CA SER A 560 -15.78 55.84 10.02
C SER A 560 -15.14 56.80 9.00
N LYS A 561 -13.91 56.51 8.56
CA LYS A 561 -13.20 57.30 7.52
C LYS A 561 -13.27 56.69 6.13
N ASN A 562 -14.04 55.61 5.90
CA ASN A 562 -14.08 54.84 4.65
C ASN A 562 -12.67 54.54 4.09
N THR A 563 -11.73 54.20 4.97
CA THR A 563 -10.30 54.13 4.61
C THR A 563 -10.02 53.05 3.56
N CYS A 564 -10.84 52.00 3.49
CA CYS A 564 -10.71 50.95 2.50
C CYS A 564 -11.03 51.41 1.07
N ASP A 565 -11.96 52.34 0.89
CA ASP A 565 -12.32 52.85 -0.44
C ASP A 565 -11.26 53.82 -0.96
N ILE A 566 -10.70 54.64 -0.06
CA ILE A 566 -9.52 55.47 -0.34
C ILE A 566 -8.33 54.60 -0.78
N LEU A 567 -8.08 53.48 -0.08
CA LEU A 567 -7.01 52.53 -0.45
C LEU A 567 -7.28 51.85 -1.81
N LYS A 568 -8.51 51.42 -2.09
CA LYS A 568 -8.90 50.86 -3.40
C LYS A 568 -8.69 51.87 -4.54
N ALA A 569 -9.03 53.14 -4.32
CA ALA A 569 -8.83 54.20 -5.31
C ALA A 569 -7.34 54.44 -5.61
N ILE A 570 -6.48 54.36 -4.60
CA ILE A 570 -5.02 54.51 -4.77
C ILE A 570 -4.42 53.31 -5.53
N THR A 571 -4.86 52.07 -5.26
CA THR A 571 -4.33 50.88 -5.95
C THR A 571 -4.84 50.69 -7.37
N ASN A 572 -5.98 51.29 -7.72
CA ASN A 572 -6.61 51.15 -9.04
C ASN A 572 -6.34 52.35 -9.96
N SER A 573 -5.52 53.32 -9.53
CA SER A 573 -5.08 54.42 -10.39
C SER A 573 -4.09 53.88 -11.43
N PRO A 574 -4.30 54.09 -12.74
CA PRO A 574 -3.34 53.65 -13.75
C PRO A 574 -2.01 54.39 -13.58
N GLN A 575 -0.91 53.65 -13.72
CA GLN A 575 0.43 54.19 -13.95
C GLN A 575 0.68 54.31 -15.46
#